data_AF-A0A1E3PFB6-F1
#
_entry.id   AF-A0A1E3PFB6-F1
#
_cell.length_a   1.000
_cell.length_b   1.000
_cell.length_c   1.000
_cell.angle_alpha   90.00
_cell.angle_beta   90.00
_cell.angle_gamma   90.00
#
_symmetry.space_group_name_H-M   'P 1'
#
loop_
_entity.id
_entity.type
_entity.pdbx_description
1 polymer ?
#
loop_
_entity_poly.entity_id
_entity_poly.type
_entity_poly.pdbx_seq_one_letter_code
_entity_poly.pdbx_strand_id
1 'polypeptide(L)'
;MAAAELEEMTVSTDHIELPSSDAPLIVEGAGGLYVPLNEEKMIIDIIKQLDLPVILVARSTLGTINHTLLSLRALAEYNIPVAGVVLSGPINSSNRKTIEQFGNVRVIFEIPQFDEITPAVVNDFASTVENFESTLLPLKK
;
A
#
# COMPACT_ATOMS: atom_id res chain seq x y z
N MET A 1 5.22 10.88 14.90
CA MET A 1 5.26 11.76 16.09
C MET A 1 5.52 10.99 17.39
N ALA A 2 4.63 10.13 17.90
CA ALA A 2 4.80 9.48 19.22
C ALA A 2 6.15 8.79 19.46
N ALA A 3 6.70 8.04 18.49
CA ALA A 3 8.01 7.40 18.65
C ALA A 3 9.17 8.41 18.68
N ALA A 4 9.15 9.40 17.78
CA ALA A 4 10.17 10.45 17.72
C ALA A 4 10.14 11.37 18.95
N GLU A 5 8.94 11.67 19.47
CA GLU A 5 8.76 12.45 20.71
C GLU A 5 9.32 11.71 21.93
N LEU A 6 9.13 10.39 22.02
CA LEU A 6 9.71 9.57 23.10
C LEU A 6 11.25 9.57 23.08
N GLU A 7 11.84 9.80 21.90
CA GLU A 7 13.29 9.85 21.70
C GLU A 7 13.83 11.29 21.62
N GLU A 8 12.99 12.31 21.84
CA GLU A 8 13.35 13.74 21.71
C GLU A 8 13.94 14.09 20.33
N MET A 9 13.51 13.38 19.28
CA MET A 9 13.95 13.57 17.90
C MET A 9 12.86 14.22 17.04
N THR A 10 13.27 14.86 15.95
CA THR A 10 12.37 15.38 14.91
C THR A 10 12.59 14.62 13.61
N VAL A 11 11.48 14.32 12.92
CA VAL A 11 11.52 13.66 11.60
C VAL A 11 11.52 14.74 10.52
N SER A 12 12.67 14.92 9.86
CA SER A 12 12.75 15.74 8.65
C SER A 12 12.37 14.90 7.43
N THR A 13 11.56 15.49 6.55
CA THR A 13 11.04 14.87 5.32
C THR A 13 11.60 15.50 4.05
N ASP A 14 12.41 16.56 4.19
CA ASP A 14 12.82 17.43 3.07
C ASP A 14 13.84 16.77 2.15
N HIS A 15 14.53 15.74 2.64
CA HIS A 15 15.64 15.07 1.94
C HIS A 15 15.45 13.55 1.88
N ILE A 16 14.23 13.10 1.56
CA ILE A 16 13.99 11.68 1.25
C ILE A 16 14.34 11.44 -0.21
N GLU A 17 15.52 10.89 -0.45
CA GLU A 17 16.02 10.53 -1.77
C GLU A 17 15.93 9.01 -2.00
N LEU A 18 15.47 8.61 -3.18
CA LEU A 18 15.44 7.19 -3.54
C LEU A 18 16.86 6.69 -3.80
N PRO A 19 17.25 5.50 -3.29
CA PRO A 19 18.55 4.92 -3.59
C PRO A 19 18.65 4.56 -5.08
N SER A 20 19.84 4.73 -5.65
CA SER A 20 20.15 4.17 -6.97
C SER A 20 20.29 2.65 -6.86
N SER A 21 19.54 1.92 -7.68
CA SER A 21 19.49 0.45 -7.67
C SER A 21 19.16 -0.09 -9.06
N ASP A 22 19.84 -1.16 -9.46
CA ASP A 22 19.52 -1.93 -10.68
C ASP A 22 18.37 -2.93 -10.44
N ALA A 23 17.99 -3.16 -9.18
CA ALA A 23 16.86 -4.01 -8.79
C ALA A 23 15.58 -3.18 -8.53
N PRO A 24 14.38 -3.77 -8.66
CA PRO A 24 13.12 -3.11 -8.32
C PRO A 24 13.13 -2.56 -6.89
N LEU A 25 12.70 -1.31 -6.73
CA LEU A 25 12.59 -0.65 -5.43
C LEU A 25 11.16 -0.73 -4.90
N ILE A 26 11.01 -1.22 -3.67
CA ILE A 26 9.76 -1.16 -2.91
C ILE A 26 9.96 -0.17 -1.77
N VAL A 27 9.05 0.79 -1.66
CA VAL A 27 9.00 1.74 -0.55
C VAL A 27 7.77 1.43 0.30
N GLU A 28 8.00 1.06 1.56
CA GLU A 28 6.92 0.85 2.53
C GLU A 28 6.72 2.11 3.37
N GLY A 29 5.49 2.62 3.40
CA GLY A 29 5.11 3.69 4.33
C GLY A 29 4.91 3.18 5.75
N ALA A 30 4.75 4.09 6.72
CA ALA A 30 4.44 3.74 8.10
C ALA A 30 2.95 3.96 8.40
N GLY A 31 2.17 2.88 8.42
CA GLY A 31 0.74 2.92 8.75
C GLY A 31 -0.15 3.32 7.56
N GLY A 32 -1.10 4.24 7.80
CA GLY A 32 -2.07 4.70 6.80
C GLY A 32 -1.67 6.01 6.12
N LEU A 33 -2.38 6.38 5.05
CA LEU A 33 -2.10 7.57 4.23
C LEU A 33 -2.04 8.88 5.01
N TYR A 34 -2.96 9.06 5.96
CA TYR A 34 -3.05 10.25 6.81
C TYR A 34 -2.38 10.07 8.18
N VAL A 35 -1.43 9.15 8.30
CA VAL A 35 -0.58 9.09 9.50
C VAL A 35 0.36 10.29 9.51
N PRO A 36 0.36 11.13 10.57
CA PRO A 36 1.28 12.25 10.69
C PRO A 36 2.72 11.79 10.94
N LEU A 37 3.65 12.32 10.15
CA LEU A 37 5.09 12.14 10.35
C LEU A 37 5.61 13.19 11.34
N ASN A 38 5.24 14.45 11.09
CA ASN A 38 5.52 15.62 11.91
C ASN A 38 4.29 16.56 11.91
N GLU A 39 4.45 17.79 12.42
CA GLU A 39 3.36 18.77 12.53
C GLU A 39 2.82 19.26 11.17
N GLU A 40 3.57 19.05 10.08
CA GLU A 40 3.28 19.62 8.77
C GLU A 40 2.96 18.56 7.69
N LYS A 41 3.44 17.33 7.87
CA LYS A 41 3.46 16.29 6.83
C LYS A 41 2.86 14.98 7.32
N MET A 42 2.12 14.33 6.43
CA MET A 42 1.60 12.97 6.56
C MET A 42 2.27 12.03 5.55
N ILE A 43 2.06 10.72 5.69
CA ILE A 43 2.58 9.72 4.75
C ILE A 43 2.19 10.02 3.30
N ILE A 44 0.96 10.46 3.04
CA ILE A 44 0.49 10.80 1.69
C ILE A 44 1.31 11.93 1.03
N ASP A 45 1.85 12.86 1.83
CA ASP A 45 2.70 13.93 1.32
C ASP A 45 4.04 13.37 0.84
N ILE A 46 4.57 12.36 1.53
CA ILE A 46 5.81 11.68 1.12
C ILE A 46 5.58 10.85 -0.13
N ILE A 47 4.47 10.10 -0.19
CA ILE A 47 4.08 9.38 -1.41
C ILE A 47 3.99 10.35 -2.59
N LYS A 48 3.38 11.53 -2.38
CA LYS A 48 3.27 12.55 -3.42
C LYS A 48 4.63 13.15 -3.81
N GLN A 49 5.50 13.40 -2.83
CA GLN A 49 6.86 13.91 -3.04
C GLN A 49 7.72 12.95 -3.88
N LEU A 50 7.59 11.64 -3.63
CA LEU A 50 8.31 10.61 -4.37
C LEU A 50 7.73 10.34 -5.78
N ASP A 51 6.49 10.77 -6.03
CA ASP A 51 5.75 10.59 -7.29
C ASP A 51 5.72 9.13 -7.78
N LEU A 52 5.61 8.19 -6.83
CA LEU A 52 5.57 6.76 -7.11
C LEU A 52 4.12 6.23 -7.15
N PRO A 53 3.81 5.22 -7.99
CA PRO A 53 2.54 4.53 -7.92
C PRO A 53 2.39 3.72 -6.63
N VAL A 54 1.17 3.70 -6.09
CA VAL A 54 0.85 3.03 -4.82
C VAL A 54 0.20 1.67 -5.03
N ILE A 55 0.68 0.66 -4.32
CA ILE A 55 -0.11 -0.55 -4.02
C ILE A 55 -0.78 -0.33 -2.67
N LEU A 56 -2.12 -0.29 -2.65
CA LEU A 56 -2.88 -0.10 -1.42
C LEU A 56 -3.18 -1.46 -0.78
N VAL A 57 -2.61 -1.74 0.39
CA VAL A 57 -2.90 -2.96 1.14
C VAL A 57 -4.05 -2.70 2.12
N ALA A 58 -5.15 -3.44 1.97
CA ALA A 58 -6.33 -3.33 2.82
C ALA A 58 -6.62 -4.65 3.54
N ARG A 59 -6.92 -4.59 4.83
CA ARG A 59 -7.34 -5.77 5.59
C ARG A 59 -8.69 -6.30 5.11
N SER A 60 -8.89 -7.61 5.04
CA SER A 60 -10.16 -8.23 4.64
C SER A 60 -11.05 -8.51 5.87
N THR A 61 -11.53 -7.46 6.52
CA THR A 61 -12.45 -7.54 7.67
C THR A 61 -13.66 -6.63 7.48
N LEU A 62 -14.65 -6.69 8.39
CA LEU A 62 -15.76 -5.73 8.40
C LEU A 62 -15.24 -4.29 8.39
N GLY A 63 -15.86 -3.44 7.55
CA GLY A 63 -15.46 -2.06 7.31
C GLY A 63 -14.40 -1.87 6.20
N THR A 64 -13.83 -2.94 5.64
CA THR A 64 -12.77 -2.84 4.62
C THR A 64 -13.17 -2.06 3.38
N ILE A 65 -14.40 -2.26 2.89
CA ILE A 65 -14.90 -1.56 1.71
C ILE A 65 -14.85 -0.04 1.94
N ASN A 66 -15.38 0.43 3.06
CA ASN A 66 -15.37 1.86 3.40
C ASN A 66 -13.94 2.41 3.50
N HIS A 67 -13.07 1.76 4.29
CA HIS A 67 -11.70 2.25 4.47
C HIS A 67 -10.90 2.24 3.17
N THR A 68 -11.06 1.21 2.34
CA THR A 68 -10.38 1.11 1.06
C THR A 68 -10.85 2.21 0.11
N LEU A 69 -12.17 2.41 -0.03
CA LEU A 69 -12.71 3.45 -0.91
C LEU A 69 -12.33 4.85 -0.44
N LEU A 70 -12.36 5.14 0.86
CA LEU A 70 -11.88 6.42 1.42
C LEU A 70 -10.40 6.65 1.13
N SER A 71 -9.58 5.60 1.27
CA SER A 71 -8.14 5.68 0.99
C SER A 71 -7.86 5.91 -0.50
N LEU A 72 -8.58 5.22 -1.40
CA LEU A 72 -8.49 5.43 -2.85
C LEU A 72 -8.91 6.85 -3.24
N ARG A 73 -9.93 7.42 -2.58
CA ARG A 73 -10.35 8.81 -2.82
C ARG A 73 -9.29 9.81 -2.37
N ALA A 74 -8.66 9.60 -1.22
CA ALA A 74 -7.53 10.43 -0.78
C ALA A 74 -6.38 10.39 -1.79
N LEU A 75 -5.98 9.20 -2.25
CA LEU A 75 -4.93 9.07 -3.28
C LEU A 75 -5.29 9.81 -4.59
N ALA A 76 -6.55 9.70 -5.02
CA ALA A 76 -7.03 10.39 -6.21
C ALA A 76 -7.02 11.93 -6.05
N GLU A 77 -7.40 12.45 -4.88
CA GLU A 77 -7.37 13.89 -4.57
C GLU A 77 -5.95 14.47 -4.67
N TYR A 78 -4.93 13.69 -4.27
CA TYR A 78 -3.52 14.05 -4.37
C TYR A 78 -2.92 13.75 -5.76
N ASN A 79 -3.73 13.27 -6.71
CA ASN A 79 -3.28 12.82 -8.04
C ASN A 79 -2.14 11.80 -7.93
N ILE A 80 -2.27 10.82 -7.05
CA ILE A 80 -1.32 9.73 -6.87
C ILE A 80 -1.85 8.50 -7.62
N PRO A 81 -1.10 7.94 -8.58
CA PRO A 81 -1.53 6.76 -9.32
C PRO A 81 -1.60 5.53 -8.41
N VAL A 82 -2.66 4.74 -8.56
CA VAL A 82 -2.84 3.48 -7.81
C VAL A 82 -2.59 2.31 -8.73
N ALA A 83 -1.56 1.53 -8.41
CA ALA A 83 -1.20 0.29 -9.09
C ALA A 83 -2.25 -0.80 -8.96
N GLY A 84 -2.85 -0.86 -7.78
CA GLY A 84 -3.88 -1.82 -7.44
C GLY A 84 -4.05 -1.94 -5.94
N VAL A 85 -4.98 -2.81 -5.56
CA VAL A 85 -5.27 -3.14 -4.16
C VAL A 85 -4.85 -4.57 -3.87
N VAL A 86 -4.29 -4.81 -2.68
CA VAL A 86 -4.09 -6.16 -2.13
C VAL A 86 -5.00 -6.31 -0.91
N LEU A 87 -5.80 -7.37 -0.87
CA LEU A 87 -6.61 -7.68 0.31
C LEU A 87 -5.87 -8.70 1.19
N SER A 88 -5.71 -8.39 2.48
CA SER A 88 -5.00 -9.26 3.42
C SER A 88 -5.94 -9.74 4.53
N GLY A 89 -6.17 -11.03 4.63
CA GLY A 89 -7.04 -11.67 5.62
C GLY A 89 -8.00 -12.69 5.00
N PRO A 90 -9.10 -13.04 5.69
CA PRO A 90 -10.08 -14.00 5.18
C PRO A 90 -10.58 -13.64 3.78
N ILE A 91 -10.52 -14.62 2.86
CA ILE A 91 -10.93 -14.44 1.47
C ILE A 91 -12.42 -14.10 1.42
N ASN A 92 -12.75 -13.03 0.70
CA ASN A 92 -14.13 -12.58 0.56
C ASN A 92 -14.35 -12.01 -0.85
N SER A 93 -14.95 -12.83 -1.71
CA SER A 93 -15.23 -12.45 -3.10
C SER A 93 -16.14 -11.23 -3.24
N SER A 94 -16.99 -10.96 -2.23
CA SER A 94 -17.86 -9.77 -2.23
C SER A 94 -17.05 -8.49 -2.00
N ASN A 95 -16.09 -8.53 -1.07
CA ASN A 95 -15.17 -7.41 -0.82
C ASN A 95 -14.38 -7.08 -2.09
N ARG A 96 -13.75 -8.08 -2.72
CA ARG A 96 -13.03 -7.93 -3.99
C ARG A 96 -13.90 -7.24 -5.05
N LYS A 97 -15.04 -7.84 -5.40
CA LYS A 97 -15.93 -7.33 -6.46
C LYS A 97 -16.38 -5.90 -6.17
N THR A 98 -16.73 -5.60 -4.91
CA THR A 98 -17.19 -4.27 -4.52
C THR A 98 -16.08 -3.24 -4.63
N ILE A 99 -14.86 -3.56 -4.18
CA ILE A 99 -13.71 -2.66 -4.27
C ILE A 99 -13.31 -2.44 -5.74
N GLU A 100 -13.31 -3.48 -6.57
CA GLU A 100 -13.02 -3.35 -8.00
C GLU A 100 -14.04 -2.46 -8.71
N GLN A 101 -15.33 -2.67 -8.44
CA GLN A 101 -16.42 -1.92 -9.06
C GLN A 101 -16.46 -0.46 -8.61
N PHE A 102 -16.48 -0.20 -7.30
CA PHE A 102 -16.68 1.14 -6.76
C PHE A 102 -15.38 1.95 -6.63
N GLY A 103 -14.25 1.26 -6.51
CA GLY A 103 -12.92 1.86 -6.47
C GLY A 103 -12.33 2.09 -7.86
N ASN A 104 -12.92 1.50 -8.91
CA ASN A 104 -12.40 1.50 -10.28
C ASN A 104 -10.90 1.14 -10.32
N VAL A 105 -10.54 0.08 -9.60
CA VAL A 105 -9.16 -0.36 -9.39
C VAL A 105 -9.10 -1.88 -9.42
N ARG A 106 -8.01 -2.46 -9.90
CA ARG A 106 -7.82 -3.92 -9.84
C ARG A 106 -7.45 -4.34 -8.42
N VAL A 107 -8.09 -5.37 -7.88
CA VAL A 107 -7.53 -6.12 -6.76
C VAL A 107 -6.53 -7.13 -7.33
N ILE A 108 -5.25 -6.92 -7.06
CA ILE A 108 -4.15 -7.65 -7.71
C ILE A 108 -4.17 -9.11 -7.24
N PHE A 109 -4.09 -9.31 -5.93
CA PHE A 109 -4.21 -10.62 -5.28
C PHE A 109 -4.75 -10.47 -3.86
N GLU A 110 -5.11 -11.59 -3.25
CA GLU A 110 -5.58 -11.66 -1.87
C GLU A 110 -4.61 -12.56 -1.08
N ILE A 111 -4.12 -12.06 0.05
CA ILE A 111 -3.28 -12.82 0.98
C ILE A 111 -4.22 -13.46 2.00
N PRO A 112 -4.37 -14.79 2.02
CA PRO A 112 -5.21 -15.46 3.00
C PRO A 112 -4.58 -15.36 4.40
N GLN A 113 -5.37 -15.64 5.43
CA GLN A 113 -4.83 -15.81 6.77
C GLN A 113 -4.07 -17.14 6.85
N PHE A 114 -2.84 -17.09 7.36
CA PHE A 114 -2.02 -18.26 7.64
C PHE A 114 -1.96 -18.49 9.15
N ASP A 115 -2.01 -19.75 9.57
CA ASP A 115 -1.84 -20.12 10.98
C ASP A 115 -0.40 -19.91 11.46
N GLU A 116 0.57 -20.17 10.58
CA GLU A 116 1.99 -19.90 10.80
C GLU A 116 2.60 -19.21 9.57
N ILE A 117 3.47 -18.22 9.82
CA ILE A 117 4.21 -17.53 8.77
C ILE A 117 5.66 -18.00 8.83
N THR A 118 6.01 -18.94 7.96
CA THR A 118 7.38 -19.46 7.80
C THR A 118 7.92 -19.09 6.42
N PRO A 119 9.25 -19.08 6.21
CA PRO A 119 9.82 -18.85 4.89
C PRO A 119 9.30 -19.82 3.82
N ALA A 120 9.02 -21.07 4.19
CA ALA A 120 8.42 -22.06 3.29
C ALA A 120 7.00 -21.64 2.87
N VAL A 121 6.15 -21.27 3.83
CA VAL A 121 4.78 -20.79 3.54
C VAL A 121 4.80 -19.56 2.64
N VAL A 122 5.71 -18.61 2.90
CA VAL A 122 5.85 -17.41 2.07
C VAL A 122 6.30 -17.76 0.65
N ASN A 123 7.29 -18.63 0.49
CA ASN A 123 7.77 -19.07 -0.82
C ASN A 123 6.69 -19.83 -1.61
N ASP A 124 5.98 -20.74 -0.94
CA ASP A 124 4.91 -21.52 -1.54
C ASP A 124 3.78 -20.59 -2.00
N PHE A 125 3.35 -19.64 -1.17
CA PHE A 125 2.32 -18.68 -1.55
C PHE A 125 2.81 -17.74 -2.66
N ALA A 126 4.04 -17.25 -2.60
CA ALA A 126 4.60 -16.36 -3.63
C ALA A 126 4.60 -17.01 -5.01
N SER A 127 4.78 -18.34 -5.08
CA SER A 127 4.71 -19.09 -6.35
C SER A 127 3.32 -19.10 -7.00
N THR A 128 2.27 -18.76 -6.25
CA THR A 128 0.87 -18.70 -6.73
C THR A 128 0.45 -17.31 -7.23
N VAL A 129 1.26 -16.29 -6.98
CA VAL A 129 0.96 -14.90 -7.34
C VAL A 129 1.61 -14.57 -8.68
N GLU A 130 0.89 -13.80 -9.52
CA GLU A 130 1.43 -13.28 -10.79
C GLU A 130 2.75 -12.50 -10.55
N ASN A 131 3.65 -12.50 -11.52
CA ASN A 131 4.92 -11.82 -11.35
C ASN A 131 4.77 -10.29 -11.24
N PHE A 132 5.74 -9.65 -10.62
CA PHE A 132 5.74 -8.22 -10.35
C PHE A 132 5.63 -7.38 -11.64
N GLU A 133 6.28 -7.83 -12.72
CA GLU A 133 6.26 -7.15 -14.01
C GLU A 133 4.87 -7.17 -14.67
N SER A 134 4.19 -8.31 -14.71
CA SER A 134 2.83 -8.42 -15.29
C SER A 134 1.81 -7.61 -14.52
N THR A 135 2.03 -7.44 -13.22
CA THR A 135 1.17 -6.69 -12.31
C THR A 135 1.26 -5.17 -12.55
N LEU A 136 2.45 -4.64 -12.86
CA LEU A 136 2.69 -3.19 -12.94
C LEU A 136 2.79 -2.63 -14.38
N LEU A 137 2.85 -3.48 -15.40
CA LEU A 137 2.80 -3.05 -16.82
C LEU A 137 1.69 -2.05 -17.18
N PRO A 138 0.47 -2.07 -16.57
CA PRO A 138 -0.57 -1.09 -16.88
C PRO A 138 -0.26 0.35 -16.44
N LEU A 139 0.78 0.58 -15.63
CA LEU A 139 1.11 1.89 -15.07
C LEU A 139 2.25 2.60 -15.81
N LYS A 140 2.93 1.92 -16.74
CA LYS A 140 3.89 2.56 -17.65
C LYS A 140 3.12 3.28 -18.76
N LYS A 141 2.61 4.47 -18.48
CA LYS A 141 2.24 5.46 -19.49
C LYS A 141 2.95 6.77 -19.22
#